data_AF-A0A453F8V6-F1
#
_entry.id   AF-A0A453F8V6-F1
#
_cell.length_a   1.000
_cell.length_b   1.000
_cell.length_c   1.000
_cell.angle_alpha   90.00
_cell.angle_beta   90.00
_cell.angle_gamma   90.00
#
_symmetry.space_group_name_H-M   'P 1'
#
loop_
_entity.id
_entity.type
_entity.pdbx_description
1 polymer ?
#
loop_
_entity_poly.entity_id
_entity_poly.type
_entity_poly.pdbx_seq_one_letter_code
_entity_poly.pdbx_strand_id
1 'polypeptide(L)'
;MKSAIGEGMTRRDHSDVSNQLYANYAIGKDVQAMKAVVGEEALSSEDLLYLEFLDKFERKFVAQGAYDTRNIFQSLDLAWTLLRIFPRELLHRIPAKTLDQFYSRDASH
;
A
#
# COMPACT_ATOMS: atom_id res chain seq x y z
N MET A 1 3.81 -11.69 12.33
CA MET A 1 4.57 -10.78 13.22
C MET A 1 3.56 -9.89 13.94
N LYS A 2 3.34 -10.05 15.26
CA LYS A 2 2.38 -9.23 16.02
C LYS A 2 2.98 -8.56 17.26
N SER A 3 4.12 -9.04 17.75
CA SER A 3 4.62 -8.69 19.09
C SER A 3 5.34 -7.33 19.18
N ALA A 4 5.62 -6.67 18.05
CA ALA A 4 6.42 -5.43 18.01
C ALA A 4 5.75 -4.27 17.23
N ILE A 5 4.44 -4.36 17.01
CA ILE A 5 3.67 -3.38 16.21
C ILE A 5 2.44 -2.91 16.98
N GLY A 6 1.90 -1.75 16.59
CA GLY A 6 0.71 -1.18 17.22
C GLY A 6 1.02 -0.07 18.23
N GLU A 7 0.00 0.30 18.99
CA GLU A 7 0.04 1.39 19.97
C GLU A 7 1.09 1.15 21.05
N GLY A 8 1.82 2.19 21.43
CA GLY A 8 2.93 2.11 22.39
C GLY A 8 4.25 1.54 21.84
N MET A 9 4.28 1.03 20.60
CA MET A 9 5.49 0.51 19.94
C MET A 9 5.82 1.26 18.65
N THR A 10 4.86 1.32 17.73
CA THR A 10 4.99 2.00 16.42
C THR A 10 3.81 2.93 16.23
N ARG A 11 2.79 2.50 15.48
CA ARG A 11 1.54 3.23 15.26
C ARG A 11 0.38 2.23 15.13
N ARG A 12 -0.83 2.65 15.52
CA ARG A 12 -2.03 1.79 15.61
C ARG A 12 -2.46 1.13 14.29
N ASP A 13 -2.13 1.72 13.16
CA ASP A 13 -2.48 1.29 11.79
C ASP A 13 -1.48 0.29 11.20
N HIS A 14 -0.32 0.09 11.83
CA HIS A 14 0.80 -0.65 11.25
C HIS A 14 0.40 -2.05 10.77
N SER A 15 -0.28 -2.84 11.60
CA SER A 15 -0.71 -4.20 11.24
C SER A 15 -1.61 -4.21 10.01
N ASP A 16 -2.60 -3.32 9.98
CA ASP A 16 -3.61 -3.28 8.93
C ASP A 16 -3.00 -2.82 7.60
N VAL A 17 -2.17 -1.77 7.65
CA VAL A 17 -1.42 -1.24 6.50
C VAL A 17 -0.49 -2.29 5.93
N SER A 18 0.27 -2.99 6.77
CA SER A 18 1.18 -4.07 6.32
C SER A 18 0.41 -5.20 5.63
N ASN A 19 -0.74 -5.61 6.18
CA ASN A 19 -1.55 -6.67 5.61
C ASN A 19 -2.17 -6.27 4.27
N GLN A 20 -2.64 -5.02 4.14
CA GLN A 20 -3.19 -4.50 2.90
C GLN A 20 -2.12 -4.35 1.82
N LEU A 21 -0.94 -3.81 2.14
CA LEU A 21 0.17 -3.71 1.20
C LEU A 21 0.58 -5.08 0.65
N TYR A 22 0.70 -6.06 1.54
CA TYR A 22 1.06 -7.42 1.13
C TYR A 22 0.02 -8.02 0.17
N ALA A 23 -1.27 -7.85 0.46
CA ALA A 23 -2.34 -8.33 -0.40
C ALA A 23 -2.33 -7.65 -1.77
N ASN A 24 -2.19 -6.32 -1.81
CA ASN A 24 -2.14 -5.56 -3.07
C ASN A 24 -0.91 -5.93 -3.90
N TYR A 25 0.23 -6.19 -3.25
CA TYR A 25 1.44 -6.62 -3.93
C TYR A 25 1.27 -8.01 -4.55
N ALA A 26 0.72 -8.97 -3.79
CA ALA A 26 0.45 -10.31 -4.29
C ALA A 26 -0.48 -10.28 -5.52
N ILE A 27 -1.61 -9.57 -5.42
CA ILE A 27 -2.55 -9.40 -6.55
C ILE A 27 -1.86 -8.69 -7.72
N GLY A 28 -1.10 -7.63 -7.47
CA GLY A 28 -0.37 -6.92 -8.52
C GLY A 28 0.64 -7.80 -9.27
N LYS A 29 1.32 -8.74 -8.59
CA LYS A 29 2.20 -9.71 -9.27
C LYS A 29 1.42 -10.68 -10.15
N ASP A 30 0.26 -11.16 -9.70
CA ASP A 30 -0.61 -12.03 -10.49
C ASP A 30 -1.16 -11.29 -11.73
N VAL A 31 -1.59 -10.04 -11.56
CA VAL A 31 -2.05 -9.17 -12.67
C VAL A 31 -0.90 -8.87 -13.64
N GLN A 32 0.31 -8.63 -13.16
CA GLN A 32 1.50 -8.45 -14.01
C GLN A 32 1.78 -9.69 -14.85
N ALA A 33 1.65 -10.89 -14.27
CA ALA A 33 1.78 -12.14 -15.01
C ALA A 33 0.66 -12.29 -16.05
N MET A 34 -0.58 -11.96 -15.67
CA MET A 34 -1.73 -11.96 -16.59
C MET A 34 -1.52 -11.02 -17.77
N LYS A 35 -1.09 -9.77 -17.52
CA LYS A 35 -0.75 -8.77 -18.54
C LYS A 35 0.23 -9.32 -19.59
N ALA A 36 1.25 -10.06 -19.14
CA ALA A 36 2.25 -10.64 -20.04
C ALA A 36 1.69 -11.74 -20.96
N VAL A 37 0.58 -12.38 -20.57
CA VAL A 37 -0.06 -13.46 -21.33
C VAL A 37 -1.17 -12.94 -22.27
N VAL A 38 -2.08 -12.11 -21.75
CA VAL A 38 -3.29 -11.68 -22.49
C VAL A 38 -3.21 -10.27 -23.06
N GLY A 39 -2.20 -9.48 -22.68
CA GLY A 39 -2.06 -8.08 -23.07
C GLY A 39 -2.78 -7.09 -22.15
N GLU A 40 -2.41 -5.81 -22.26
CA GLU A 40 -2.90 -4.74 -21.38
C GLU A 40 -4.36 -4.36 -21.65
N GLU A 41 -4.83 -4.48 -22.90
CA GLU A 41 -6.19 -4.09 -23.28
C GLU A 41 -7.27 -5.02 -22.71
N ALA A 42 -6.88 -6.22 -22.24
CA ALA A 42 -7.78 -7.19 -21.62
C ALA A 42 -7.95 -6.96 -20.10
N LEU A 43 -7.24 -5.99 -19.52
CA LEU A 43 -7.25 -5.74 -18.08
C LEU A 43 -8.42 -4.85 -17.66
N SER A 44 -8.98 -5.13 -16.49
CA SER A 44 -10.00 -4.28 -15.89
C SER A 44 -9.40 -2.97 -15.37
N SER A 45 -10.25 -1.98 -15.08
CA SER A 45 -9.78 -0.73 -14.46
C SER A 45 -9.13 -0.97 -13.08
N GLU A 46 -9.58 -1.99 -12.34
CA GLU A 46 -8.99 -2.37 -11.05
C GLU A 46 -7.61 -3.01 -11.23
N ASP A 47 -7.44 -3.86 -12.24
CA ASP A 47 -6.15 -4.47 -12.59
C ASP A 47 -5.10 -3.39 -12.91
N LEU A 48 -5.49 -2.34 -13.65
CA LEU A 48 -4.61 -1.22 -13.95
C LEU A 48 -4.15 -0.48 -12.67
N LEU A 49 -5.02 -0.35 -11.66
CA LEU A 49 -4.63 0.23 -10.36
C LEU A 49 -3.63 -0.65 -9.63
N TYR A 50 -3.79 -1.99 -9.66
CA TYR A 50 -2.81 -2.90 -9.07
C TYR A 50 -1.46 -2.85 -9.77
N LEU A 51 -1.43 -2.71 -11.09
CA LEU A 51 -0.18 -2.53 -11.85
C LEU A 51 0.51 -1.20 -11.51
N GLU A 52 -0.25 -0.11 -11.41
CA GLU A 52 0.27 1.19 -11.00
C GLU A 52 0.83 1.14 -9.56
N PHE A 53 0.09 0.49 -8.66
CA PHE A 53 0.53 0.25 -7.30
C PHE A 53 1.83 -0.55 -7.27
N LEU A 54 1.92 -1.64 -8.03
CA LEU A 54 3.08 -2.52 -8.04
C LEU A 54 4.36 -1.75 -8.44
N ASP A 55 4.31 -1.00 -9.55
CA ASP A 55 5.45 -0.21 -10.01
C ASP A 55 5.87 0.84 -8.97
N LYS A 56 4.89 1.58 -8.42
CA LYS A 56 5.16 2.61 -7.40
C LYS A 56 5.66 2.00 -6.08
N PHE A 57 5.18 0.83 -5.70
CA PHE A 57 5.63 0.12 -4.50
C PHE A 57 7.09 -0.30 -4.63
N GLU A 58 7.47 -0.95 -5.73
CA GLU A 58 8.85 -1.38 -5.96
C GLU A 58 9.80 -0.17 -6.02
N ARG A 59 9.41 0.90 -6.73
CA ARG A 59 10.27 2.08 -6.94
C ARG A 59 10.35 3.05 -5.76
N LYS A 60 9.29 3.17 -4.96
CA LYS A 60 9.22 4.17 -3.88
C LYS A 60 9.30 3.54 -2.50
N PHE A 61 8.62 2.42 -2.30
CA PHE A 61 8.58 1.77 -0.99
C PHE A 61 9.80 0.89 -0.77
N VAL A 62 10.10 0.00 -1.73
CA VAL A 62 11.19 -0.97 -1.59
C VAL A 62 12.54 -0.34 -1.91
N ALA A 63 12.66 0.33 -3.06
CA ALA A 63 13.89 1.00 -3.45
C ALA A 63 14.17 2.22 -2.57
N GLN A 64 15.12 2.08 -1.66
CA GLN A 64 15.63 3.13 -0.79
C GLN A 64 17.09 3.41 -1.16
N GLY A 65 17.46 4.69 -1.22
CA GLY A 65 18.85 5.07 -1.49
C GLY A 65 19.79 4.61 -0.37
N ALA A 66 21.06 4.36 -0.69
CA ALA A 66 22.06 3.89 0.27
C ALA A 66 22.27 4.86 1.47
N TYR A 67 21.92 6.13 1.30
CA TYR A 67 22.05 7.18 2.32
C TYR A 67 20.69 7.70 2.83
N ASP A 68 19.59 7.13 2.34
CA ASP A 68 18.26 7.48 2.84
C ASP A 68 18.00 6.65 4.10
N THR A 69 17.56 7.30 5.18
CA THR A 69 17.24 6.66 6.45
C THR A 69 15.80 6.98 6.82
N ARG A 70 14.89 6.05 6.54
CA ARG A 70 13.47 6.18 6.89
C ARG A 70 13.21 5.54 8.25
N ASN A 71 12.58 6.29 9.14
CA ASN A 71 12.00 5.73 10.36
C ASN A 71 10.67 5.02 10.04
N ILE A 72 10.14 4.28 11.01
CA ILE A 72 8.92 3.49 10.81
C ILE A 72 7.70 4.35 10.46
N PHE A 73 7.58 5.57 11.01
CA PHE A 73 6.46 6.47 10.74
C PHE A 73 6.49 6.98 9.30
N GLN A 74 7.67 7.36 8.81
CA GLN A 74 7.87 7.76 7.41
C GLN A 74 7.52 6.62 6.45
N SER A 75 7.90 5.39 6.78
CA SER A 75 7.51 4.21 6.00
C SER A 75 5.99 4.01 6.00
N LEU A 76 5.32 4.16 7.14
CA LEU A 76 3.86 4.05 7.21
C LEU A 76 3.14 5.18 6.46
N ASP A 77 3.68 6.40 6.45
CA ASP A 77 3.12 7.53 5.68
C ASP A 77 3.28 7.32 4.16
N LEU A 78 4.42 6.77 3.75
CA LEU A 78 4.64 6.37 2.37
C LEU A 78 3.70 5.23 1.97
N ALA A 79 3.49 4.25 2.85
CA ALA A 79 2.53 3.18 2.63
C ALA A 79 1.12 3.74 2.37
N TRP A 80 0.65 4.68 3.19
CA TRP A 80 -0.64 5.34 2.95
C TRP A 80 -0.69 6.10 1.64
N THR A 81 0.41 6.74 1.23
CA THR A 81 0.49 7.42 -0.07
C THR A 81 0.29 6.43 -1.23
N LEU A 82 0.78 5.19 -1.10
CA LEU A 82 0.57 4.13 -2.09
C LEU A 82 -0.83 3.53 -2.01
N LEU A 83 -1.37 3.31 -0.81
CA LEU A 83 -2.71 2.76 -0.63
C LEU A 83 -3.80 3.70 -1.17
N ARG A 84 -3.55 5.02 -1.21
CA ARG A 84 -4.46 6.02 -1.81
C ARG A 84 -4.55 5.97 -3.34
N ILE A 85 -3.75 5.13 -4.02
CA ILE A 85 -3.98 4.82 -5.44
C ILE A 85 -5.34 4.14 -5.60
N PHE A 86 -5.74 3.34 -4.60
CA PHE A 86 -7.01 2.64 -4.61
C PHE A 86 -8.13 3.51 -4.02
N PRO A 87 -9.34 3.43 -4.60
CA PRO A 87 -10.56 3.84 -3.91
C PRO A 87 -10.67 3.18 -2.54
N ARG A 88 -11.27 3.91 -1.60
CA ARG A 88 -11.40 3.48 -0.21
C ARG A 88 -12.08 2.13 -0.08
N GLU A 89 -13.02 1.84 -0.97
CA GLU A 89 -13.84 0.65 -1.01
C GLU A 89 -13.01 -0.61 -1.29
N LEU A 90 -11.87 -0.50 -1.99
CA LEU A 90 -10.98 -1.61 -2.33
C LEU A 90 -9.98 -1.95 -1.21
N LEU A 91 -9.92 -1.16 -0.14
CA LEU A 91 -9.02 -1.38 0.99
C LEU A 91 -9.63 -2.32 2.04
N HIS A 92 -10.05 -3.52 1.59
CA HIS A 92 -10.84 -4.47 2.38
C HIS A 92 -10.19 -5.02 3.65
N ARG A 93 -8.86 -4.95 3.77
CA ARG A 93 -8.12 -5.47 4.94
C ARG A 93 -7.88 -4.40 5.99
N ILE A 94 -8.32 -3.17 5.77
CA ILE A 94 -8.19 -2.07 6.71
C ILE A 94 -9.57 -1.78 7.32
N PRO A 95 -9.72 -1.85 8.66
CA PRO A 95 -10.96 -1.50 9.32
C PRO A 95 -11.39 -0.06 9.02
N ALA A 96 -12.69 0.18 8.91
CA ALA A 96 -13.26 1.51 8.62
C ALA A 96 -12.73 2.60 9.56
N LYS A 97 -12.63 2.31 10.86
CA LYS A 97 -12.05 3.23 11.87
C LYS A 97 -10.65 3.71 11.52
N THR A 98 -9.82 2.84 10.95
CA THR A 98 -8.44 3.15 10.56
C THR A 98 -8.45 3.93 9.25
N LEU A 99 -9.30 3.55 8.28
CA LEU A 99 -9.49 4.31 7.05
C LEU A 99 -9.97 5.75 7.33
N ASP A 100 -10.92 5.96 8.23
CA ASP A 100 -11.43 7.29 8.58
C ASP A 100 -10.35 8.23 9.09
N GLN A 101 -9.34 7.68 9.77
CA GLN A 101 -8.29 8.45 10.42
C GLN A 101 -7.09 8.72 9.51
N PHE A 102 -6.81 7.84 8.54
CA PHE A 102 -5.56 7.89 7.78
C PHE A 102 -5.74 7.95 6.26
N TYR A 103 -6.92 7.60 5.73
CA TYR A 103 -7.17 7.61 4.29
C TYR A 103 -7.25 9.05 3.76
N SER A 104 -8.07 9.89 4.39
CA SER A 104 -8.18 11.31 4.06
C SER A 104 -6.84 12.01 4.31
N ARG A 105 -6.33 12.70 3.30
CA ARG A 105 -5.14 13.55 3.46
C ARG A 105 -5.61 14.80 4.19
N ASP A 106 -5.59 14.80 5.51
CA ASP A 106 -5.70 16.05 6.25
C ASP A 106 -4.51 16.92 5.79
N ALA A 107 -4.80 17.94 4.99
CA ALA A 107 -3.85 18.91 4.50
C ALA A 107 -3.54 19.93 5.60
N SER A 108 -3.16 19.42 6.76
CA SER A 108 -2.93 20.19 7.99
C SER A 108 -1.61 19.76 8.63
N HIS A 109 -0.51 19.97 7.91
CA HIS A 109 0.57 20.85 8.36
C HIS A 109 1.65 21.05 7.30
#